data_AF-A0A672N5L6-F1
#
_entry.id   AF-A0A672N5L6-F1
#
_cell.length_a   1.000
_cell.length_b   1.000
_cell.length_c   1.000
_cell.angle_alpha   90.00
_cell.angle_beta   90.00
_cell.angle_gamma   90.00
#
_symmetry.space_group_name_H-M   'P 1'
#
loop_
_entity.id
_entity.type
_entity.pdbx_description
1 polymer ?
#
loop_
_entity_poly.entity_id
_entity_poly.type
_entity_poly.pdbx_seq_one_letter_code
_entity_poly.pdbx_strand_id
1 'polypeptide(L)'
;KTTQIQDETSATQGRNQCNSRTKPVQLQDETSANPGRNQCNSRTNPEQIQDETSANPGRNQCKSRMKPVQLQDKTSANPGRNQCKSRTKPVQIQDETSANPG
;
A
#
# COMPACT_ATOMS: atom_id res chain seq x y z
N LYS A 1 10.29 -4.67 21.61
CA LYS A 1 10.54 -5.34 20.30
C LYS A 1 9.63 -4.67 19.29
N THR A 2 10.20 -3.91 18.36
CA THR A 2 9.44 -3.25 17.29
C THR A 2 9.11 -4.30 16.22
N THR A 3 7.84 -4.43 15.86
CA THR A 3 7.41 -5.35 14.80
C THR A 3 7.28 -4.55 13.50
N GLN A 4 7.91 -5.02 12.44
CA GLN A 4 7.71 -4.54 11.07
C GLN A 4 7.16 -5.70 10.24
N ILE A 5 6.31 -5.39 9.27
CA ILE A 5 5.74 -6.37 8.34
C ILE A 5 5.97 -5.82 6.94
N GLN A 6 6.64 -6.62 6.11
CA GLN A 6 6.95 -6.29 4.74
C GLN A 6 6.64 -7.50 3.87
N ASP A 7 5.98 -7.26 2.73
CA ASP A 7 5.69 -8.26 1.73
C ASP A 7 6.02 -7.68 0.34
N GLU A 8 6.65 -8.48 -0.51
CA GLU A 8 7.12 -8.07 -1.83
C GLU A 8 6.83 -9.15 -2.87
N THR A 9 6.21 -8.75 -3.97
CA THR A 9 5.91 -9.65 -5.09
C THR A 9 6.50 -9.12 -6.39
N SER A 10 7.29 -9.95 -7.07
CA SER A 10 7.77 -9.69 -8.44
C SER A 10 7.43 -10.87 -9.34
N ALA A 11 6.55 -10.66 -10.31
CA ALA A 11 6.02 -11.73 -11.17
C ALA A 11 5.50 -11.18 -12.50
N THR A 12 5.22 -12.06 -13.47
CA THR A 12 4.51 -11.68 -14.70
C THR A 12 3.14 -11.10 -14.38
N GLN A 13 2.37 -11.75 -13.50
CA GLN A 13 1.16 -11.20 -12.90
C GLN A 13 1.27 -11.29 -11.38
N GLY A 14 1.06 -10.17 -10.69
CA GLY A 14 1.37 -10.01 -9.28
C GLY A 14 0.18 -9.52 -8.48
N ARG A 15 -0.09 -10.19 -7.35
CA ARG A 15 -1.02 -9.70 -6.34
C ARG A 15 -0.40 -9.89 -4.98
N ASN A 16 -0.21 -8.79 -4.26
CA ASN A 16 0.26 -8.82 -2.88
C ASN A 16 -0.78 -8.28 -1.89
N GLN A 17 -0.74 -8.77 -0.65
CA GLN A 17 -1.67 -8.43 0.43
C GLN A 17 -1.02 -8.53 1.82
N CYS A 18 -0.58 -7.40 2.34
CA CYS A 18 -0.14 -7.25 3.73
C CYS A 18 -1.33 -7.05 4.68
N ASN A 19 -1.43 -7.89 5.70
CA ASN A 19 -2.47 -7.77 6.74
C ASN A 19 -1.87 -7.88 8.13
N SER A 20 -2.13 -6.89 8.99
CA SER A 20 -1.71 -6.96 10.39
C SER A 20 -2.86 -6.86 11.39
N ARG A 21 -2.81 -7.75 12.39
CA ARG A 21 -3.67 -7.74 13.60
C ARG A 21 -2.89 -7.37 14.87
N THR A 22 -1.57 -7.27 14.80
CA THR A 22 -0.71 -6.83 15.90
C THR A 22 -0.43 -5.34 15.75
N LYS A 23 0.31 -4.70 16.66
CA LYS A 23 0.75 -3.29 16.54
C LYS A 23 2.16 -3.24 15.92
N PRO A 24 2.32 -3.36 14.59
CA PRO A 24 3.61 -3.07 13.99
C PRO A 24 3.86 -1.57 14.02
N VAL A 25 5.13 -1.17 13.98
CA VAL A 25 5.50 0.22 13.74
C VAL A 25 5.31 0.56 12.26
N GLN A 26 5.64 -0.36 11.37
CA GLN A 26 5.53 -0.19 9.90
C GLN A 26 4.86 -1.39 9.24
N LEU A 27 3.97 -1.11 8.27
CA LEU A 27 3.54 -2.04 7.23
C LEU A 27 3.98 -1.51 5.88
N GLN A 28 4.64 -2.37 5.10
CA GLN A 28 5.03 -2.08 3.73
C GLN A 28 4.58 -3.22 2.81
N ASP A 29 4.06 -2.88 1.65
CA ASP A 29 3.72 -3.85 0.62
C ASP A 29 4.14 -3.33 -0.75
N GLU A 30 4.86 -4.15 -1.50
CA GLU A 30 5.35 -3.80 -2.84
C GLU A 30 4.96 -4.85 -3.89
N THR A 31 4.51 -4.39 -5.06
CA THR A 31 4.20 -5.24 -6.20
C THR A 31 4.82 -4.71 -7.48
N SER A 32 5.61 -5.54 -8.15
CA SER A 32 6.12 -5.29 -9.51
C SER A 32 5.62 -6.37 -10.46
N ALA A 33 4.64 -6.05 -11.32
CA ALA A 33 4.03 -7.02 -12.22
C ALA A 33 3.21 -6.41 -13.38
N ASN A 34 2.85 -7.20 -14.40
CA ASN A 34 2.06 -6.74 -15.55
C ASN A 34 0.93 -7.76 -15.88
N PRO A 35 -0.27 -7.65 -15.27
CA PRO A 35 -0.75 -6.60 -14.36
C PRO A 35 -0.38 -6.80 -12.89
N GLY A 36 -0.45 -5.72 -12.11
CA GLY A 36 -0.14 -5.70 -10.67
C GLY A 36 -1.28 -5.15 -9.81
N ARG A 37 -1.48 -5.76 -8.63
CA ARG A 37 -2.38 -5.24 -7.59
C ARG A 37 -1.79 -5.37 -6.20
N ASN A 38 -1.85 -4.30 -5.42
CA ASN A 38 -1.44 -4.31 -4.03
C ASN A 38 -2.56 -3.86 -3.06
N GLN A 39 -2.51 -4.36 -1.83
CA GLN A 39 -3.45 -4.00 -0.77
C GLN A 39 -2.89 -4.24 0.65
N CYS A 40 -2.57 -3.16 1.36
CA CYS A 40 -2.34 -3.16 2.80
C CYS A 40 -3.64 -3.01 3.60
N ASN A 41 -3.81 -3.82 4.66
CA ASN A 41 -4.81 -3.56 5.70
C ASN A 41 -4.23 -3.66 7.12
N SER A 42 -4.55 -2.67 7.96
CA SER A 42 -4.27 -2.73 9.41
C SER A 42 -5.51 -2.55 10.27
N ARG A 43 -5.62 -3.35 11.34
CA ARG A 43 -6.65 -3.21 12.39
C ARG A 43 -6.18 -2.42 13.61
N THR A 44 -4.90 -2.04 13.66
CA THR A 44 -4.26 -1.41 14.81
C THR A 44 -3.70 -0.02 14.45
N ASN A 45 -2.99 0.64 15.36
CA ASN A 45 -2.31 1.91 15.12
C ASN A 45 -0.84 1.65 14.72
N PRO A 46 -0.50 1.39 13.45
CA PRO A 46 0.89 1.50 13.02
C PRO A 46 1.29 2.97 12.96
N GLU A 47 2.58 3.27 13.02
CA GLU A 47 3.04 4.62 12.76
C GLU A 47 2.92 4.93 11.26
N GLN A 48 3.29 3.98 10.40
CA GLN A 48 3.31 4.14 8.95
C GLN A 48 2.71 2.93 8.22
N ILE A 49 1.99 3.21 7.14
CA ILE A 49 1.54 2.23 6.14
C ILE A 49 1.95 2.74 4.75
N GLN A 50 2.62 1.89 3.97
CA GLN A 50 3.09 2.22 2.63
C GLN A 50 2.75 1.09 1.64
N ASP A 51 2.05 1.41 0.56
CA ASP A 51 1.80 0.51 -0.57
C ASP A 51 2.42 1.06 -1.85
N GLU A 52 3.26 0.27 -2.53
CA GLU A 52 3.85 0.62 -3.81
C GLU A 52 3.49 -0.42 -4.89
N THR A 53 3.09 0.06 -6.07
CA THR A 53 2.87 -0.79 -7.25
C THR A 53 3.55 -0.18 -8.47
N SER A 54 4.39 -0.98 -9.12
CA SER A 54 4.92 -0.71 -10.47
C SER A 54 4.33 -1.74 -11.42
N ALA A 55 3.40 -1.32 -12.28
CA ALA A 55 2.65 -2.25 -13.11
C ALA A 55 2.04 -1.65 -14.37
N ASN A 56 1.54 -2.48 -15.28
CA ASN A 56 0.73 -2.02 -16.41
C ASN A 56 -0.36 -3.06 -16.71
N PRO A 57 -1.65 -2.84 -16.40
CA PRO A 57 -2.21 -1.87 -15.45
C PRO A 57 -1.84 -2.15 -13.98
N GLY A 58 -1.96 -1.12 -13.14
CA GLY A 58 -1.66 -1.18 -11.69
C GLY A 58 -2.79 -0.67 -10.79
N ARG A 59 -2.99 -1.28 -9.62
CA ARG A 59 -3.90 -0.76 -8.57
C ARG A 59 -3.35 -0.95 -7.15
N ASN A 60 -3.41 0.11 -6.34
CA ASN A 60 -3.14 0.08 -4.89
C ASN A 60 -4.34 0.43 -4.03
N GLN A 61 -4.39 -0.14 -2.82
CA GLN A 61 -5.41 0.15 -1.82
C GLN A 61 -4.89 0.00 -0.38
N CYS A 62 -4.54 1.10 0.27
CA CYS A 62 -4.33 1.09 1.71
C CYS A 62 -5.62 1.24 2.53
N LYS A 63 -5.78 0.41 3.58
CA LYS A 63 -6.86 0.57 4.58
C LYS A 63 -6.40 0.47 6.02
N SER A 64 -6.86 1.39 6.87
CA SER A 64 -6.69 1.30 8.33
C SER A 64 -8.01 1.46 9.08
N ARG A 65 -8.21 0.67 10.14
CA ARG A 65 -9.33 0.86 11.09
C ARG A 65 -9.03 1.88 12.19
N MET A 66 -7.77 2.21 12.36
CA MET A 66 -7.24 2.94 13.50
C MET A 66 -6.41 4.12 12.99
N LYS A 67 -5.82 4.96 13.86
CA LYS A 67 -5.14 6.21 13.43
C LYS A 67 -3.65 5.97 13.23
N PRO A 68 -3.17 5.74 11.99
CA PRO A 68 -1.74 5.82 11.73
C PRO A 68 -1.28 7.27 11.71
N VAL A 69 0.03 7.46 11.87
CA VAL A 69 0.63 8.78 11.65
C VAL A 69 0.60 9.07 10.15
N GLN A 70 1.04 8.13 9.31
CA GLN A 70 1.12 8.32 7.85
C GLN A 70 0.53 7.14 7.08
N LEU A 71 -0.18 7.45 5.98
CA LEU A 71 -0.57 6.53 4.92
C LEU A 71 0.03 7.01 3.60
N GLN A 72 0.66 6.12 2.84
CA GLN A 72 1.22 6.44 1.52
C GLN A 72 0.88 5.35 0.50
N ASP A 73 0.21 5.72 -0.59
CA ASP A 73 0.01 4.86 -1.76
C ASP A 73 0.74 5.45 -2.97
N LYS A 74 1.62 4.67 -3.60
CA LYS A 74 2.25 5.02 -4.87
C LYS A 74 1.95 3.99 -5.94
N THR A 75 1.45 4.44 -7.10
CA THR A 75 1.32 3.59 -8.28
C THR A 75 2.04 4.23 -9.46
N SER A 76 2.99 3.51 -10.04
CA SER A 76 3.59 3.80 -11.34
C SER A 76 2.98 2.84 -12.36
N ALA A 77 1.95 3.29 -13.08
CA ALA A 77 1.21 2.43 -14.02
C ALA A 77 0.40 3.20 -15.07
N ASN A 78 0.15 2.54 -16.21
CA ASN A 78 -0.75 3.06 -17.23
C ASN A 78 -1.73 1.97 -17.72
N PRO A 79 -3.02 1.98 -17.31
CA PRO A 79 -3.63 2.86 -16.31
C PRO A 79 -3.24 2.48 -14.87
N GLY A 80 -3.16 3.50 -14.00
CA GLY A 80 -2.92 3.37 -12.56
C GLY A 80 -4.10 3.86 -11.70
N ARG A 81 -4.32 3.27 -10.52
CA ARG A 81 -5.29 3.75 -9.51
C ARG A 81 -4.80 3.52 -8.07
N ASN A 82 -4.93 4.53 -7.21
CA ASN A 82 -4.71 4.43 -5.76
C ASN A 82 -6.00 4.66 -4.96
N GLN A 83 -6.10 4.09 -3.76
CA GLN A 83 -7.17 4.37 -2.81
C GLN A 83 -6.71 4.19 -1.37
N CYS A 84 -6.40 5.29 -0.69
CA CYS A 84 -6.22 5.32 0.76
C CYS A 84 -7.56 5.49 1.50
N LYS A 85 -7.86 4.63 2.48
CA LYS A 85 -9.00 4.79 3.40
C LYS A 85 -8.61 4.53 4.84
N SER A 86 -8.98 5.45 5.74
CA SER A 86 -8.89 5.21 7.18
C SER A 86 -10.21 5.51 7.89
N ARG A 87 -10.61 4.66 8.85
CA ARG A 87 -11.76 4.95 9.72
C ARG A 87 -11.49 6.13 10.65
N THR A 88 -10.23 6.33 11.02
CA THR A 88 -9.79 7.43 11.88
C THR A 88 -8.83 8.31 11.11
N LYS A 89 -9.00 9.64 11.13
CA LYS A 89 -8.15 10.55 10.35
C LYS A 89 -6.67 10.39 10.72
N PRO A 90 -5.79 9.98 9.79
CA PRO A 90 -4.34 9.95 10.03
C PRO A 90 -3.80 11.38 10.13
N VAL A 91 -2.52 11.52 10.52
CA VAL A 91 -1.86 12.84 10.50
C VAL A 91 -1.57 13.25 9.05
N GLN A 92 -1.20 12.29 8.20
CA GLN A 92 -0.89 12.54 6.79
C GLN A 92 -1.38 11.39 5.89
N ILE A 93 -1.85 11.76 4.69
CA ILE A 93 -2.14 10.85 3.57
C ILE A 93 -1.41 11.39 2.35
N GLN A 94 -0.71 10.51 1.62
CA GLN A 94 -0.13 10.80 0.32
C GLN A 94 -0.60 9.74 -0.69
N ASP A 95 -1.17 10.18 -1.80
CA ASP A 95 -1.61 9.33 -2.90
C ASP A 95 -0.93 9.82 -4.18
N GLU A 96 0.02 9.05 -4.72
CA GLU A 96 0.77 9.40 -5.93
C GLU A 96 0.50 8.39 -7.04
N THR A 97 -0.12 8.83 -8.13
CA THR A 97 -0.27 8.03 -9.35
C THR A 97 0.54 8.66 -10.46
N SER A 98 1.63 7.99 -10.86
CA SER A 98 2.39 8.32 -12.05
C SER A 98 1.94 7.43 -13.19
N ALA A 99 1.43 8.03 -14.25
CA ALA A 99 1.18 7.33 -15.50
C ALA A 99 2.31 7.72 -16.45
N ASN A 100 3.11 6.74 -16.88
CA ASN A 100 4.06 6.98 -17.96
C ASN A 100 3.24 7.11 -19.26
N PRO A 101 3.26 8.27 -19.95
CA PRO A 101 2.70 8.36 -21.29
C PRO A 101 3.59 7.51 -22.18
N GLY A 102 3.13 6.29 -22.46
CA GLY A 102 3.76 5.45 -23.48
C GLY A 102 3.66 6.11 -24.85
#